data_AF-A0A6L3EM73-F1
#
_entry.id   AF-A0A6L3EM73-F1
#
_cell.length_a   1.000
_cell.length_b   1.000
_cell.length_c   1.000
_cell.angle_alpha   90.00
_cell.angle_beta   90.00
_cell.angle_gamma   90.00
#
_symmetry.space_group_name_H-M   'P 1'
#
loop_
_entity.id
_entity.type
_entity.pdbx_description
1 polymer ?
#
loop_
_entity_poly.entity_id
_entity_poly.type
_entity_poly.pdbx_seq_one_letter_code
_entity_poly.pdbx_strand_id
1 'polypeptide(L)'
;MTTITFQHSIHAAHHHWSWDRNLEPVLRVDPGATVRIELNDPGGGQIHAASMAGDLLHLDFSRVNPVTGPLFVNGAESGDTISLEIVDIEPCGWGWSALIPGFGLLADEFREPYLVHWNYDKSGSMPAVLHDAGRVPLNPMVGAIGLAPAAPGPHDILPPRRVGGTMDIRDITRG
;
A
#
# COMPACT_ATOMS: atom_id res chain seq x y z
N MET A 1 7.06 23.87 -10.94
CA MET A 1 6.95 22.39 -10.83
C MET A 1 8.32 21.83 -11.14
N THR A 2 8.95 21.16 -10.18
CA THR A 2 10.21 20.46 -10.42
C THR A 2 9.88 19.23 -11.26
N THR A 3 10.48 19.08 -12.43
CA THR A 3 10.32 17.86 -13.23
C THR A 3 10.99 16.71 -12.49
N ILE A 4 10.20 15.74 -12.02
CA ILE A 4 10.75 14.50 -11.45
C ILE A 4 11.20 13.64 -12.62
N THR A 5 12.49 13.31 -12.67
CA THR A 5 13.02 12.35 -13.64
C THR A 5 13.16 11.00 -12.96
N PHE A 6 12.33 10.04 -13.37
CA PHE A 6 12.44 8.66 -12.93
C PHE A 6 13.50 7.95 -13.78
N GLN A 7 14.41 7.23 -13.13
CA GLN A 7 15.38 6.38 -13.82
C GLN A 7 14.80 5.00 -14.11
N HIS A 8 13.86 4.56 -13.28
CA HIS A 8 13.25 3.23 -13.36
C HIS A 8 11.77 3.25 -12.98
N SER A 9 11.04 2.22 -13.38
CA SER A 9 9.68 1.93 -12.93
C SER A 9 9.51 0.47 -12.55
N ILE A 10 8.75 0.21 -11.49
CA ILE A 10 8.24 -1.12 -11.13
C ILE A 10 6.72 -1.07 -11.26
N HIS A 11 6.17 -1.92 -12.13
CA HIS A 11 4.74 -2.01 -12.35
C HIS A 11 4.04 -2.86 -11.29
N ALA A 12 2.76 -2.61 -11.06
CA ALA A 12 1.98 -3.28 -10.02
C ALA A 12 1.89 -4.81 -10.24
N ALA A 13 2.15 -5.32 -11.44
CA ALA A 13 2.25 -6.76 -11.71
C ALA A 13 3.39 -7.46 -10.93
N HIS A 14 4.43 -6.72 -10.55
CA HIS A 14 5.55 -7.21 -9.76
C HIS A 14 5.26 -7.08 -8.26
N HIS A 15 4.30 -7.86 -7.76
CA HIS A 15 3.90 -7.83 -6.35
C HIS A 15 3.97 -9.21 -5.68
N HIS A 16 3.97 -9.19 -4.34
CA HIS A 16 3.99 -10.36 -3.49
C HIS A 16 3.12 -10.14 -2.23
N TRP A 17 2.77 -11.24 -1.55
CA TRP A 17 1.90 -11.25 -0.35
C TRP A 17 2.60 -11.71 0.93
N SER A 18 3.94 -11.67 0.94
CA SER A 18 4.72 -11.98 2.13
C SER A 18 6.03 -11.21 2.13
N TRP A 19 6.55 -10.92 3.32
CA TRP A 19 7.91 -10.42 3.48
C TRP A 19 8.87 -11.62 3.53
N ASP A 20 9.72 -11.79 2.52
CA ASP A 20 10.67 -12.90 2.46
C ASP A 20 11.99 -12.44 1.81
N ARG A 21 13.11 -12.74 2.47
CA ARG A 21 14.48 -12.44 2.02
C ARG A 21 14.93 -13.25 0.81
N ASN A 22 14.19 -14.29 0.44
CA ASN A 22 14.50 -15.14 -0.71
C ASN A 22 13.73 -14.74 -1.97
N LEU A 23 12.89 -13.69 -1.93
CA LEU A 23 12.24 -13.18 -3.12
C LEU A 23 13.28 -12.58 -4.08
N GLU A 24 13.22 -13.00 -5.33
CA GLU A 24 14.08 -12.46 -6.38
C GLU A 24 13.75 -10.97 -6.62
N PRO A 25 14.76 -10.08 -6.58
CA PRO A 25 14.53 -8.67 -6.86
C PRO A 25 14.04 -8.46 -8.29
N VAL A 26 12.98 -7.68 -8.45
CA VAL A 26 12.46 -7.30 -9.77
C VAL A 26 13.21 -6.12 -10.39
N LEU A 27 13.96 -5.39 -9.56
CA LEU A 27 14.82 -4.28 -9.96
C LEU A 27 16.02 -4.19 -9.00
N ARG A 28 17.19 -3.87 -9.55
CA ARG A 28 18.41 -3.52 -8.81
C ARG A 28 18.79 -2.08 -9.12
N VAL A 29 19.11 -1.29 -8.11
CA VAL A 29 19.50 0.12 -8.26
C VAL A 29 20.70 0.47 -7.39
N ASP A 30 21.46 1.48 -7.81
CA ASP A 30 22.47 2.10 -6.96
C ASP A 30 21.82 3.11 -5.99
N PRO A 31 22.44 3.39 -4.83
CA PRO A 31 21.98 4.46 -3.94
C PRO A 31 21.82 5.80 -4.65
N GLY A 32 20.75 6.53 -4.32
CA GLY A 32 20.40 7.80 -4.96
C GLY A 32 19.52 7.67 -6.21
N ALA A 33 19.13 6.45 -6.60
CA ALA A 33 18.23 6.27 -7.72
C ALA A 33 16.78 6.69 -7.43
N THR A 34 16.11 7.28 -8.41
CA THR A 34 14.68 7.63 -8.35
C THR A 34 13.84 6.60 -9.10
N VAL A 35 12.93 5.93 -8.39
CA VAL A 35 12.10 4.83 -8.92
C VAL A 35 10.62 5.17 -8.81
N ARG A 36 9.87 5.01 -9.89
CA ARG A 36 8.40 5.03 -9.86
C ARG A 36 7.88 3.64 -9.50
N ILE A 37 7.02 3.54 -8.50
CA ILE A 37 6.43 2.26 -8.08
C ILE A 37 4.92 2.36 -8.24
N GLU A 38 4.35 1.47 -9.06
CA GLU A 38 2.91 1.31 -9.19
C GLU A 38 2.41 0.32 -8.14
N LEU A 39 1.33 0.65 -7.45
CA LEU A 39 0.79 -0.13 -6.36
C LEU A 39 -0.57 -0.72 -6.74
N ASN A 40 -0.84 -1.93 -6.25
CA ASN A 40 -2.20 -2.47 -6.24
C ASN A 40 -2.96 -1.91 -5.03
N ASP A 41 -4.29 -1.91 -5.13
CA ASP A 41 -5.13 -1.61 -3.98
C ASP A 41 -5.00 -2.71 -2.90
N PRO A 42 -5.28 -2.40 -1.62
CA PRO A 42 -5.15 -3.37 -0.52
C PRO A 42 -6.06 -4.59 -0.65
N GLY A 43 -7.11 -4.54 -1.48
CA GLY A 43 -7.95 -5.70 -1.78
C GLY A 43 -7.29 -6.72 -2.69
N GLY A 44 -6.13 -6.40 -3.28
CA GLY A 44 -5.44 -7.28 -4.23
C GLY A 44 -6.26 -7.56 -5.49
N GLY A 45 -7.06 -6.58 -5.93
CA GLY A 45 -7.98 -6.70 -7.06
C GLY A 45 -9.28 -7.46 -6.77
N GLN A 46 -9.52 -7.88 -5.52
CA GLN A 46 -10.77 -8.53 -5.12
C GLN A 46 -11.93 -7.55 -4.95
N ILE A 47 -11.63 -6.29 -4.65
CA ILE A 47 -12.60 -5.19 -4.53
C ILE A 47 -12.38 -4.22 -5.67
N HIS A 48 -13.45 -3.83 -6.35
CA HIS A 48 -13.44 -2.90 -7.46
C HIS A 48 -14.66 -1.97 -7.39
N ALA A 49 -14.72 -0.97 -8.27
CA ALA A 49 -15.74 0.08 -8.24
C ALA A 49 -17.21 -0.39 -8.37
N ALA A 50 -17.44 -1.67 -8.71
CA ALA A 50 -18.77 -2.27 -8.79
C ALA A 50 -19.04 -3.31 -7.70
N SER A 51 -18.07 -3.54 -6.79
CA SER A 51 -18.25 -4.42 -5.65
C SER A 51 -19.31 -3.88 -4.70
N MET A 52 -19.99 -4.79 -4.02
CA MET A 52 -21.00 -4.52 -3.01
C MET A 52 -20.51 -4.99 -1.64
N ALA A 53 -21.18 -4.58 -0.57
CA ALA A 53 -20.82 -4.99 0.79
C ALA A 53 -20.75 -6.52 0.95
N GLY A 54 -21.62 -7.28 0.26
CA GLY A 54 -21.60 -8.74 0.31
C GLY A 54 -20.30 -9.37 -0.20
N ASP A 55 -19.56 -8.72 -1.10
CA ASP A 55 -18.30 -9.23 -1.63
C ASP A 55 -17.20 -9.29 -0.55
N LEU A 56 -17.33 -8.46 0.51
CA LEU A 56 -16.41 -8.48 1.65
C LEU A 56 -16.43 -9.81 2.41
N LEU A 57 -17.53 -10.56 2.35
CA LEU A 57 -17.67 -11.88 2.97
C LEU A 57 -16.84 -12.97 2.25
N HIS A 58 -16.37 -12.66 1.04
CA HIS A 58 -15.64 -13.58 0.17
C HIS A 58 -14.18 -13.18 -0.03
N LEU A 59 -13.69 -12.19 0.74
CA LEU A 59 -12.30 -11.76 0.69
C LEU A 59 -11.35 -12.89 1.12
N ASP A 60 -10.43 -13.23 0.24
CA ASP A 60 -9.30 -14.09 0.54
C ASP A 60 -8.19 -13.26 1.20
N PHE A 61 -8.09 -13.37 2.53
CA PHE A 61 -7.07 -12.69 3.33
C PHE A 61 -5.64 -13.18 3.06
N SER A 62 -5.44 -14.30 2.36
CA SER A 62 -4.10 -14.67 1.89
C SER A 62 -3.63 -13.83 0.71
N ARG A 63 -4.54 -13.04 0.10
CA ARG A 63 -4.31 -12.23 -1.10
C ARG A 63 -4.62 -10.75 -0.93
N VAL A 64 -4.73 -10.25 0.31
CA VAL A 64 -4.86 -8.83 0.62
C VAL A 64 -3.50 -8.17 0.84
N ASN A 65 -3.44 -6.85 0.74
CA ASN A 65 -2.25 -6.02 0.91
C ASN A 65 -1.03 -6.46 0.08
N PRO A 66 -1.17 -6.73 -1.23
CA PRO A 66 0.01 -6.98 -2.07
C PRO A 66 1.01 -5.81 -1.99
N VAL A 67 2.29 -6.12 -1.91
CA VAL A 67 3.38 -5.13 -1.93
C VAL A 67 4.16 -5.26 -3.22
N THR A 68 4.41 -4.13 -3.90
CA THR A 68 5.18 -4.09 -5.15
C THR A 68 6.69 -4.13 -4.86
N GLY A 69 7.42 -4.97 -5.59
CA GLY A 69 8.86 -5.19 -5.43
C GLY A 69 9.23 -6.67 -5.56
N PRO A 70 10.34 -7.12 -4.94
CA PRO A 70 11.29 -6.32 -4.16
C PRO A 70 12.26 -5.49 -5.01
N LEU A 71 12.62 -4.31 -4.51
CA LEU A 71 13.73 -3.51 -5.01
C LEU A 71 15.01 -3.88 -4.23
N PHE A 72 16.11 -4.13 -4.95
CA PHE A 72 17.41 -4.38 -4.33
C PHE A 72 18.32 -3.17 -4.50
N VAL A 73 18.93 -2.72 -3.40
CA VAL A 73 19.87 -1.59 -3.38
C VAL A 73 21.29 -2.14 -3.39
N ASN A 74 22.07 -1.81 -4.41
CA ASN A 74 23.45 -2.27 -4.56
C ASN A 74 24.32 -1.76 -3.41
N GLY A 75 25.13 -2.66 -2.86
CA GLY A 75 26.05 -2.36 -1.76
C GLY A 75 25.40 -2.26 -0.37
N ALA A 76 24.08 -2.40 -0.24
CA ALA A 76 23.43 -2.45 1.06
C ALA A 76 23.70 -3.79 1.76
N GLU A 77 24.15 -3.74 3.01
CA GLU A 77 24.47 -4.90 3.83
C GLU A 77 23.64 -4.95 5.12
N SER A 78 23.65 -6.12 5.78
CA SER A 78 22.98 -6.28 7.08
C SER A 78 23.62 -5.37 8.13
N GLY A 79 22.83 -4.46 8.69
CA GLY A 79 23.28 -3.47 9.66
C GLY A 79 23.23 -2.04 9.12
N ASP A 80 23.11 -1.88 7.80
CA ASP A 80 22.90 -0.58 7.18
C ASP A 80 21.47 -0.06 7.37
N THR A 81 21.29 1.22 7.08
CA THR A 81 19.99 1.87 7.02
C THR A 81 19.68 2.27 5.59
N ILE A 82 18.50 1.88 5.10
CA ILE A 82 17.95 2.39 3.84
C ILE A 82 17.14 3.65 4.15
N SER A 83 17.57 4.78 3.60
CA SER A 83 16.81 6.03 3.61
C SER A 83 16.04 6.16 2.30
N LEU A 84 14.74 6.46 2.41
CA LEU A 84 13.85 6.70 1.27
C LEU A 84 13.21 8.07 1.42
N GLU A 85 13.07 8.79 0.32
CA GLU A 85 12.28 10.02 0.23
C GLU A 85 11.08 9.74 -0.67
N ILE A 86 9.86 10.05 -0.19
CA ILE A 86 8.66 9.97 -1.02
C ILE A 86 8.54 11.30 -1.77
N VAL A 87 9.08 11.33 -2.98
CA VAL A 87 9.13 12.55 -3.80
C VAL A 87 7.74 12.98 -4.26
N ASP A 88 6.87 12.01 -4.56
CA ASP A 88 5.48 12.24 -4.97
C ASP A 88 4.60 10.99 -4.76
N ILE A 89 3.29 11.21 -4.68
CA ILE A 89 2.27 10.14 -4.69
C ILE A 89 1.16 10.57 -5.65
N GLU A 90 0.87 9.73 -6.65
CA GLU A 90 -0.18 9.97 -7.64
C GLU A 90 -1.42 9.09 -7.35
N PRO A 91 -2.52 9.65 -6.82
CA PRO A 91 -3.74 8.90 -6.57
C PRO A 91 -4.43 8.43 -7.86
N CYS A 92 -5.02 7.24 -7.84
CA CYS A 92 -5.73 6.70 -9.00
C CYS A 92 -7.13 7.28 -9.24
N GLY A 93 -7.68 8.05 -8.28
CA GLY A 93 -8.98 8.73 -8.36
C GLY A 93 -10.16 7.93 -7.80
N TRP A 94 -9.89 6.71 -7.30
CA TRP A 94 -10.89 5.85 -6.68
C TRP A 94 -10.26 5.12 -5.49
N GLY A 95 -11.09 4.81 -4.49
CA GLY A 95 -10.70 3.98 -3.36
C GLY A 95 -11.93 3.44 -2.64
N TRP A 96 -11.70 2.71 -1.57
CA TRP A 96 -12.79 2.14 -0.78
C TRP A 96 -12.44 2.12 0.72
N SER A 97 -13.48 2.10 1.54
CA SER A 97 -13.38 1.81 2.97
C SER A 97 -14.42 0.77 3.33
N ALA A 98 -14.10 -0.12 4.26
CA ALA A 98 -15.00 -1.21 4.60
C ALA A 98 -15.06 -1.48 6.10
N LEU A 99 -16.22 -1.99 6.52
CA LEU A 99 -16.36 -2.81 7.71
C LEU A 99 -16.34 -4.26 7.24
N ILE A 100 -15.28 -4.99 7.58
CA ILE A 100 -15.13 -6.39 7.23
C ILE A 100 -15.49 -7.22 8.47
N PRO A 101 -16.50 -8.10 8.42
CA PRO A 101 -16.92 -8.88 9.58
C PRO A 101 -15.76 -9.67 10.20
N GLY A 102 -15.59 -9.54 11.51
CA GLY A 102 -14.51 -10.22 12.25
C GLY A 102 -13.13 -9.58 12.13
N PHE A 103 -12.99 -8.42 11.47
CA PHE A 103 -11.72 -7.72 11.30
C PHE A 103 -11.78 -6.26 11.77
N GLY A 104 -10.75 -5.84 12.51
CA GLY A 104 -10.63 -4.49 13.05
C GLY A 104 -11.06 -4.35 14.50
N LEU A 105 -10.88 -3.15 15.05
CA LEU A 105 -11.04 -2.87 16.49
C LEU A 105 -12.47 -3.07 17.01
N LEU A 106 -13.47 -2.73 16.18
CA LEU A 106 -14.90 -2.73 16.57
C LEU A 106 -15.69 -3.84 15.86
N ALA A 107 -15.02 -4.95 15.52
CA ALA A 107 -15.63 -6.06 14.78
C ALA A 107 -16.77 -6.74 15.56
N ASP A 108 -16.75 -6.66 16.90
CA ASP A 108 -17.78 -7.23 17.76
C ASP A 108 -19.06 -6.37 17.78
N GLU A 109 -18.94 -5.05 17.58
CA GLU A 109 -20.05 -4.10 17.50
C GLU A 109 -20.62 -4.00 16.08
N PHE A 110 -19.77 -4.04 15.05
CA PHE A 110 -20.15 -3.90 13.66
C PHE A 110 -19.94 -5.20 12.90
N ARG A 111 -20.92 -6.10 13.03
CA ARG A 111 -20.84 -7.47 12.48
C ARG A 111 -21.28 -7.59 11.01
N GLU A 112 -22.07 -6.64 10.53
CA GLU A 112 -22.55 -6.63 9.15
C GLU A 112 -21.50 -5.98 8.23
N PRO A 113 -21.28 -6.53 7.02
CA PRO A 113 -20.36 -5.92 6.09
C PRO A 113 -20.89 -4.56 5.61
N TYR A 114 -19.99 -3.60 5.45
CA TYR A 114 -20.31 -2.29 4.89
C TYR A 114 -19.19 -1.83 3.96
N LEU A 115 -19.55 -1.25 2.82
CA LEU A 115 -18.60 -0.81 1.80
C LEU A 115 -18.94 0.61 1.36
N VAL A 116 -17.96 1.50 1.46
CA VAL A 116 -18.00 2.86 0.93
C VAL A 116 -17.05 2.94 -0.26
N HIS A 117 -17.57 3.39 -1.40
CA HIS A 117 -16.78 3.73 -2.57
C HIS A 117 -16.45 5.22 -2.56
N TRP A 118 -15.17 5.54 -2.70
CA TRP A 118 -14.68 6.90 -2.80
C TRP A 118 -14.34 7.22 -4.25
N ASN A 119 -14.91 8.31 -4.77
CA ASN A 119 -14.50 8.90 -6.03
C ASN A 119 -13.97 10.30 -5.75
N TYR A 120 -12.78 10.60 -6.25
CA TYR A 120 -12.13 11.87 -5.97
C TYR A 120 -11.20 12.28 -7.11
N ASP A 121 -10.91 13.58 -7.15
CA ASP A 121 -10.05 14.13 -8.18
C ASP A 121 -8.59 13.72 -7.94
N LYS A 122 -7.92 13.28 -9.00
CA LYS A 122 -6.53 12.78 -8.91
C LYS A 122 -5.52 13.86 -8.54
N SER A 123 -5.82 15.13 -8.75
CA SER A 123 -4.91 16.21 -8.34
C SER A 123 -4.84 16.39 -6.82
N GLY A 124 -5.76 15.79 -6.06
CA GLY A 124 -5.82 15.96 -4.62
C GLY A 124 -6.35 17.33 -4.17
N SER A 125 -6.72 18.21 -5.11
CA SER A 125 -7.11 19.60 -4.82
C SER A 125 -8.46 19.75 -4.14
N MET A 126 -9.31 18.72 -4.22
CA MET A 126 -10.67 18.73 -3.68
C MET A 126 -10.86 17.60 -2.66
N PRO A 127 -11.58 17.85 -1.56
CA PRO A 127 -11.97 16.80 -0.62
C PRO A 127 -12.81 15.69 -1.29
N ALA A 128 -12.61 14.45 -0.86
CA ALA A 128 -13.50 13.34 -1.19
C ALA A 128 -14.84 13.50 -0.46
N VAL A 129 -15.94 13.14 -1.11
CA VAL A 129 -17.30 13.27 -0.54
C VAL A 129 -17.70 11.96 0.12
N LEU A 130 -18.04 12.01 1.41
CA LEU A 130 -18.61 10.90 2.15
C LEU A 130 -20.13 11.08 2.22
N HIS A 131 -20.83 10.65 1.17
CA HIS A 131 -22.29 10.79 1.05
C HIS A 131 -22.79 12.18 1.46
N ASP A 132 -23.78 12.24 2.35
CA ASP A 132 -24.30 13.43 3.02
C ASP A 132 -23.60 13.72 4.36
N ALA A 133 -22.75 12.81 4.84
CA ALA A 133 -22.09 12.92 6.13
C ALA A 133 -20.97 13.98 6.16
N GLY A 134 -20.28 14.21 5.03
CA GLY A 134 -19.29 15.27 4.97
C GLY A 134 -18.27 15.16 3.84
N ARG A 135 -17.19 15.91 4.00
CA ARG A 135 -16.09 16.04 3.05
C ARG A 135 -14.77 15.76 3.77
N VAL A 136 -13.96 14.86 3.20
CA VAL A 136 -12.69 14.42 3.78
C VAL A 136 -11.53 14.93 2.91
N PRO A 137 -10.62 15.76 3.45
CA PRO A 137 -9.43 16.19 2.71
C PRO A 137 -8.58 15.01 2.28
N LEU A 138 -8.01 15.07 1.08
CA LEU A 138 -7.09 14.05 0.61
C LEU A 138 -5.69 14.28 1.19
N ASN A 139 -5.15 13.25 1.83
CA ASN A 139 -3.76 13.19 2.28
C ASN A 139 -3.19 11.80 1.97
N PRO A 140 -2.73 11.56 0.73
CA PRO A 140 -2.21 10.26 0.32
C PRO A 140 -1.01 9.82 1.18
N MET A 141 -0.96 8.54 1.53
CA MET A 141 0.12 7.95 2.32
C MET A 141 0.45 6.55 1.83
N VAL A 142 1.61 6.02 2.20
CA VAL A 142 2.00 4.63 1.95
C VAL A 142 1.78 3.81 3.22
N GLY A 143 0.78 2.93 3.19
CA GLY A 143 0.45 2.08 4.35
C GLY A 143 1.46 0.97 4.62
N ALA A 144 1.99 0.35 3.55
CA ALA A 144 2.95 -0.74 3.63
C ALA A 144 4.27 -0.40 2.92
N ILE A 145 5.36 -0.35 3.69
CA ILE A 145 6.73 -0.12 3.19
C ILE A 145 7.72 -0.77 4.14
N GLY A 146 8.71 -1.49 3.63
CA GLY A 146 9.68 -2.17 4.49
C GLY A 146 10.75 -2.93 3.74
N LEU A 147 11.70 -3.47 4.51
CA LEU A 147 12.77 -4.34 4.05
C LEU A 147 12.42 -5.81 4.32
N ALA A 148 13.08 -6.72 3.60
CA ALA A 148 12.97 -8.14 3.88
C ALA A 148 13.51 -8.48 5.29
N PRO A 149 12.78 -9.23 6.13
CA PRO A 149 13.26 -9.70 7.42
C PRO A 149 14.51 -10.60 7.28
N ALA A 150 15.43 -10.51 8.24
CA ALA A 150 16.59 -11.41 8.29
C ALA A 150 16.21 -12.86 8.59
N ALA A 151 15.12 -13.05 9.35
CA ALA A 151 14.56 -14.36 9.66
C ALA A 151 14.16 -15.10 8.37
N PRO A 152 14.36 -16.43 8.30
CA PRO A 152 14.11 -17.20 7.08
C PRO A 152 12.61 -17.42 6.84
N GLY A 153 12.25 -17.55 5.56
CA GLY A 153 10.92 -17.94 5.12
C GLY A 153 9.94 -16.78 4.95
N PRO A 154 8.71 -17.09 4.52
CA PRO A 154 7.68 -16.08 4.31
C PRO A 154 7.14 -15.58 5.63
N HIS A 155 7.00 -14.27 5.73
CA HIS A 155 6.41 -13.61 6.87
C HIS A 155 5.12 -12.90 6.45
N ASP A 156 4.08 -13.00 7.28
CA ASP A 156 2.77 -12.36 7.06
C ASP A 156 2.92 -10.87 6.71
N ILE A 157 2.16 -10.43 5.71
CA ILE A 157 2.16 -9.08 5.18
C ILE A 157 1.48 -8.08 6.12
N LEU A 158 0.43 -8.50 6.83
CA LEU A 158 -0.48 -7.62 7.57
C LEU A 158 0.12 -6.97 8.83
N PRO A 159 0.86 -7.67 9.70
CA PRO A 159 1.37 -7.02 10.90
C PRO A 159 2.59 -6.14 10.58
N PRO A 160 2.74 -4.98 11.23
CA PRO A 160 3.99 -4.23 11.19
C PRO A 160 5.12 -5.04 11.80
N ARG A 161 6.35 -4.75 11.36
CA ARG A 161 7.58 -5.44 11.73
C ARG A 161 8.66 -4.43 12.11
N ARG A 162 9.75 -4.92 12.69
CA ARG A 162 10.94 -4.10 12.98
C ARG A 162 11.61 -3.51 11.74
N VAL A 163 11.30 -4.06 10.57
CA VAL A 163 11.86 -3.69 9.26
C VAL A 163 10.88 -2.85 8.41
N GLY A 164 9.83 -2.29 9.03
CA GLY A 164 8.71 -1.64 8.34
C GLY A 164 7.50 -2.57 8.28
N GLY A 165 6.92 -2.78 7.10
CA GLY A 165 5.71 -3.58 6.92
C GLY A 165 4.47 -2.72 6.74
N THR A 166 3.29 -3.30 6.97
CA THR A 166 2.02 -2.56 7.04
C THR A 166 1.96 -1.79 8.36
N MET A 167 2.43 -0.54 8.32
CA MET A 167 2.53 0.34 9.50
C MET A 167 1.35 1.30 9.60
N ASP A 168 0.75 1.66 8.47
CA ASP A 168 -0.39 2.60 8.39
C ASP A 168 -0.14 3.94 9.11
N ILE A 169 1.09 4.46 8.99
CA ILE A 169 1.49 5.75 9.58
C ILE A 169 1.16 6.87 8.59
N ARG A 170 0.23 7.75 8.96
CA ARG A 170 -0.24 8.89 8.14
C ARG A 170 0.82 9.87 7.69
N ASP A 171 1.94 9.91 8.40
CA ASP A 171 3.05 10.82 8.13
C ASP A 171 4.02 10.24 7.08
N ILE A 172 3.85 8.98 6.64
CA ILE A 172 4.55 8.40 5.49
C ILE A 172 3.85 8.88 4.21
N THR A 173 4.05 10.16 3.93
CA THR A 173 3.49 10.88 2.78
C THR A 173 4.62 11.57 2.01
N ARG A 174 4.26 12.37 1.00
CA ARG A 174 5.21 13.17 0.24
C ARG A 174 5.97 14.15 1.13
N GLY A 175 7.29 14.23 0.92
CA GLY A 175 8.22 15.08 1.68
C GLY A 175 9.04 14.29 2.69
#